data_AF-A0A957UB23-F1
#
_entry.id   AF-A0A957UB23-F1
#
_cell.length_a   1.000
_cell.length_b   1.000
_cell.length_c   1.000
_cell.angle_alpha   90.00
_cell.angle_beta   90.00
_cell.angle_gamma   90.00
#
_symmetry.space_group_name_H-M   'P 1'
#
loop_
_entity.id
_entity.type
_entity.pdbx_description
1 polymer ?
#
loop_
_entity_poly.entity_id
_entity_poly.type
_entity_poly.pdbx_seq_one_letter_code
_entity_poly.pdbx_strand_id
1 'polypeptide(L)'
;MRALVVSDKVEPILYSAGINRHVGEIDLIIGCGDLPHYYLEFIMTMVSRPTYYVYGNHGREVEYQSGKGEDWQQVTEPMGAENLHMRTAREGSLLMAGLEGSIRYNNARRFQYTDTEMLFNILRMAPRLITNKARFGRYLDVLVAHSPPWGIHDQPDVPHQGFKSFLTFMKWFRPRYL
;
A
#
# COMPACT_ATOMS: atom_id res chain seq x y z
N MET A 1 -13.42 -12.32 -6.80
CA MET A 1 -12.27 -11.96 -5.95
C MET A 1 -12.75 -11.00 -4.88
N ARG A 2 -12.44 -11.27 -3.62
CA ARG A 2 -12.81 -10.47 -2.44
C ARG A 2 -11.54 -10.06 -1.73
N ALA A 3 -11.33 -8.76 -1.53
CA ALA A 3 -10.16 -8.24 -0.83
C ALA A 3 -10.58 -7.65 0.51
N LEU A 4 -9.76 -7.86 1.54
CA LEU A 4 -9.80 -7.06 2.76
C LEU A 4 -8.84 -5.88 2.59
N VAL A 5 -9.35 -4.65 2.67
CA VAL A 5 -8.56 -3.43 2.53
C VAL A 5 -8.53 -2.71 3.88
N VAL A 6 -7.33 -2.39 4.37
CA VAL A 6 -7.10 -1.74 5.67
C VAL A 6 -6.12 -0.57 5.52
N SER A 7 -6.27 0.47 6.34
CA SER A 7 -5.44 1.68 6.30
C SER A 7 -5.48 2.41 7.65
N ASP A 8 -4.44 3.21 7.93
CA ASP A 8 -4.34 4.27 8.96
C ASP A 8 -4.40 3.85 10.44
N LYS A 9 -5.22 2.85 10.77
CA LYS A 9 -5.46 2.46 12.16
C LYS A 9 -5.66 0.96 12.28
N VAL A 10 -5.22 0.47 13.44
CA VAL A 10 -5.56 -0.86 13.92
C VAL A 10 -7.04 -0.87 14.26
N GLU A 11 -7.79 -1.79 13.64
CA GLU A 11 -9.19 -2.01 13.95
C GLU A 11 -9.31 -3.19 14.91
N PRO A 12 -9.76 -3.00 16.18
CA PRO A 12 -9.81 -4.06 17.18
C PRO A 12 -10.59 -5.31 16.75
N ILE A 13 -11.63 -5.16 15.92
CA ILE A 13 -12.41 -6.30 15.42
C ILE A 13 -11.54 -7.19 14.52
N LEU A 14 -10.63 -6.59 13.75
CA LEU A 14 -9.70 -7.29 12.89
C LEU A 14 -8.48 -7.80 13.68
N TYR A 15 -8.07 -7.14 14.76
CA TYR A 15 -7.03 -7.63 15.66
C TYR A 15 -7.59 -8.58 16.73
N SER A 16 -8.28 -9.63 16.30
CA SER A 16 -8.90 -10.61 17.20
C SER A 16 -8.75 -12.05 16.69
N ALA A 17 -8.74 -13.02 17.61
CA ALA A 17 -8.73 -14.45 17.26
C ALA A 17 -9.97 -14.86 16.43
N GLY A 18 -11.04 -14.05 16.45
CA GLY A 18 -12.26 -14.27 15.71
C GLY A 18 -12.28 -13.67 14.30
N ILE A 19 -11.20 -13.06 13.81
CA ILE A 19 -11.16 -12.30 12.54
C ILE A 19 -11.85 -13.01 11.37
N ASN A 20 -11.62 -14.31 11.17
CA ASN A 20 -12.20 -15.07 10.07
C ASN A 20 -13.74 -15.09 10.08
N ARG A 21 -14.37 -14.98 11.26
CA ARG A 21 -15.83 -14.86 11.37
C ARG A 21 -16.34 -13.48 10.96
N HIS A 22 -15.51 -12.45 11.10
CA HIS A 22 -15.86 -11.06 10.78
C HIS A 22 -15.61 -10.72 9.31
N VAL A 23 -14.48 -11.17 8.74
CA VAL A 23 -14.09 -10.85 7.36
C VAL A 23 -14.69 -11.82 6.33
N GLY A 24 -15.01 -13.04 6.76
CA GLY A 24 -15.49 -14.11 5.89
C GLY A 24 -14.43 -14.58 4.89
N GLU A 25 -14.88 -15.20 3.79
CA GLU A 25 -13.96 -15.66 2.74
C GLU A 25 -13.40 -14.48 1.94
N ILE A 26 -12.10 -14.24 2.07
CA ILE A 26 -11.34 -13.30 1.26
C ILE A 26 -10.20 -14.01 0.52
N ASP A 27 -9.80 -13.44 -0.61
CA ASP A 27 -8.75 -13.97 -1.48
C ASP A 27 -7.39 -13.29 -1.24
N LEU A 28 -7.38 -12.02 -0.82
CA LEU A 28 -6.18 -11.22 -0.57
C LEU A 28 -6.42 -10.11 0.47
N ILE A 29 -5.32 -9.58 1.00
CA ILE A 29 -5.29 -8.44 1.93
C ILE A 29 -4.49 -7.30 1.29
N ILE A 30 -4.97 -6.06 1.42
CA ILE A 30 -4.30 -4.85 0.93
C ILE A 30 -4.19 -3.83 2.08
N GLY A 31 -2.96 -3.41 2.39
CA GLY A 31 -2.66 -2.32 3.32
C GLY A 31 -2.35 -1.01 2.60
N CYS A 32 -3.16 0.03 2.80
CA CYS A 32 -3.03 1.32 2.13
C CYS A 32 -2.23 2.36 2.93
N GLY A 33 -1.29 1.91 3.77
CA GLY A 33 -0.41 2.81 4.53
C GLY A 33 -0.83 3.01 5.99
N ASP A 34 0.11 3.58 6.75
CA ASP A 34 -0.02 3.93 8.17
C ASP A 34 -0.52 2.81 9.08
N LEU A 35 -0.13 1.57 8.75
CA LEU A 35 -0.36 0.40 9.58
C LEU A 35 0.94 -0.08 10.22
N PRO A 36 0.92 -0.46 11.52
CA PRO A 36 2.04 -1.14 12.16
C PRO A 36 2.36 -2.47 11.47
N HIS A 37 3.64 -2.89 11.47
CA HIS A 37 4.04 -4.15 10.83
C HIS A 37 3.38 -5.35 11.51
N TYR A 38 3.36 -5.36 12.85
CA TYR A 38 2.72 -6.43 13.62
C TYR A 38 1.24 -6.64 13.27
N TYR A 39 0.54 -5.59 12.84
CA TYR A 39 -0.89 -5.67 12.53
C TYR A 39 -1.13 -6.33 11.17
N LEU A 40 -0.34 -5.95 10.15
CA LEU A 40 -0.38 -6.60 8.85
C LEU A 40 0.06 -8.07 8.96
N GLU A 41 1.12 -8.34 9.73
CA GLU A 41 1.58 -9.71 10.02
C GLU A 41 0.48 -10.53 10.69
N PHE A 42 -0.18 -9.99 11.72
CA PHE A 42 -1.28 -10.68 12.40
C PHE A 42 -2.43 -11.03 11.46
N ILE A 43 -2.93 -10.07 10.68
CA ILE A 43 -4.04 -10.30 9.75
C ILE A 43 -3.63 -11.34 8.70
N MET A 44 -2.43 -11.20 8.13
CA MET A 44 -1.89 -12.13 7.15
C MET A 44 -1.81 -13.56 7.71
N THR A 45 -1.27 -13.74 8.92
CA THR A 45 -1.17 -15.05 9.57
C THR A 45 -2.54 -15.63 9.86
N MET A 46 -3.43 -14.86 10.46
CA MET A 46 -4.74 -15.36 10.90
C MET A 46 -5.67 -15.69 9.75
N VAL A 47 -5.62 -14.91 8.67
CA VAL A 47 -6.46 -15.11 7.48
C VAL A 47 -5.77 -16.00 6.44
N SER A 48 -4.45 -16.14 6.51
CA SER A 48 -3.63 -16.99 5.64
C SER A 48 -3.83 -16.69 4.15
N ARG A 49 -3.76 -15.41 3.78
CA ARG A 49 -3.90 -14.94 2.39
C ARG A 49 -2.74 -14.04 1.94
N PRO A 50 -2.45 -13.98 0.63
CA PRO A 50 -1.49 -13.04 0.07
C PRO A 50 -1.78 -11.62 0.54
N THR A 51 -0.73 -10.94 1.02
CA THR A 51 -0.85 -9.61 1.60
C THR A 51 0.07 -8.66 0.86
N TYR A 52 -0.52 -7.57 0.37
CA TYR A 52 0.18 -6.51 -0.34
C TYR A 52 0.03 -5.20 0.43
N TYR A 53 1.04 -4.35 0.42
CA TYR A 53 0.95 -3.08 1.13
C TYR A 53 1.75 -1.96 0.47
N VAL A 54 1.48 -0.73 0.88
CA VAL A 54 2.34 0.44 0.69
C VAL A 54 2.53 1.12 2.04
N TYR A 55 3.62 1.85 2.22
CA TYR A 55 3.76 2.72 3.38
C TYR A 55 2.88 3.97 3.26
N GLY A 56 2.40 4.46 4.40
CA GLY A 56 1.85 5.80 4.49
C GLY A 56 2.92 6.81 4.90
N ASN A 57 2.53 8.02 5.28
CA ASN A 57 3.47 9.08 5.65
C ASN A 57 3.98 8.95 7.10
N HIS A 58 3.26 8.21 7.95
CA HIS A 58 3.66 7.81 9.29
C HIS A 58 4.27 6.41 9.33
N GLY A 59 4.61 5.83 8.17
CA GLY A 59 5.27 4.54 8.06
C GLY A 59 6.42 4.42 9.07
N ARG A 60 6.27 3.50 10.03
CA ARG A 60 7.29 3.25 11.05
C ARG A 60 8.50 2.66 10.34
N GLU A 61 9.56 3.45 10.23
CA GLU A 61 10.80 3.01 9.58
C GLU A 61 11.39 1.76 10.25
N VAL A 62 11.07 1.59 11.54
CA VAL A 62 11.60 0.55 12.41
C VAL A 62 10.55 0.18 13.46
N GLU A 63 10.23 -1.10 13.55
CA GLU A 63 9.62 -1.71 14.74
C GLU A 63 10.64 -2.62 15.42
N TYR A 64 10.45 -2.89 16.71
CA TYR A 64 11.29 -3.82 17.46
C TYR A 64 10.46 -5.02 17.89
N GLN A 65 10.94 -6.22 17.54
CA GLN A 65 10.34 -7.47 17.99
C GLN A 65 11.32 -8.20 18.90
N SER A 66 10.77 -9.02 19.82
CA SER A 66 11.59 -9.87 20.69
C SER A 66 12.32 -10.90 19.84
N GLY A 67 13.65 -10.92 19.95
CA GLY A 67 14.52 -11.93 19.36
C GLY A 67 14.68 -13.16 20.26
N LYS A 68 15.72 -13.97 20.00
CA LYS A 68 16.08 -15.10 20.86
C LYS A 68 16.74 -14.57 22.14
N GLY A 69 16.15 -14.83 23.31
CA GLY A 69 16.67 -14.35 24.59
C GLY A 69 16.24 -12.92 24.88
N GLU A 70 17.16 -12.07 25.36
CA GLU A 70 16.91 -10.64 25.65
C GLU A 70 17.18 -9.71 24.45
N ASP A 71 17.57 -10.27 23.31
CA ASP A 71 17.91 -9.49 22.12
C ASP A 71 16.65 -8.93 21.45
N TRP A 72 16.68 -7.64 21.08
CA TRP A 72 15.65 -7.02 20.25
C TRP A 72 16.07 -7.03 18.79
N GLN A 73 15.18 -7.46 17.90
CA GLN A 73 15.40 -7.40 16.47
C GLN A 73 14.66 -6.22 15.85
N GLN A 74 15.40 -5.46 15.04
CA GLN A 74 14.87 -4.37 14.24
C GLN A 74 14.15 -4.95 13.01
N VAL A 75 12.88 -4.61 12.87
CA VAL A 75 12.00 -5.00 11.77
C VAL A 75 11.67 -3.76 10.95
N THR A 76 12.16 -3.72 9.71
CA THR A 76 11.99 -2.59 8.80
C THR A 76 10.86 -2.79 7.79
N GLU A 77 10.22 -3.95 7.79
CA GLU A 77 9.07 -4.28 6.95
C GLU A 77 8.25 -5.44 7.56
N PRO A 78 6.93 -5.51 7.31
CA PRO A 78 6.10 -6.64 7.71
C PRO A 78 6.57 -7.92 7.03
N MET A 79 6.88 -8.94 7.82
CA MET A 79 7.36 -10.21 7.32
C MET A 79 6.28 -10.93 6.49
N GLY A 80 6.63 -11.33 5.27
CA GLY A 80 5.76 -12.11 4.37
C GLY A 80 4.77 -11.30 3.53
N ALA A 81 4.58 -10.00 3.82
CA ALA A 81 3.80 -9.11 2.98
C ALA A 81 4.66 -8.47 1.87
N GLU A 82 4.08 -8.22 0.70
CA GLU A 82 4.80 -7.62 -0.44
C GLU A 82 4.53 -6.11 -0.53
N ASN A 83 5.60 -5.31 -0.44
CA ASN A 83 5.51 -3.86 -0.68
C ASN A 83 5.33 -3.59 -2.19
N LEU A 84 4.29 -2.84 -2.54
CA LEU A 84 3.95 -2.48 -3.92
C LEU A 84 4.59 -1.18 -4.42
N HIS A 85 5.32 -0.42 -3.60
CA HIS A 85 5.88 0.87 -4.01
C HIS A 85 6.78 0.76 -5.25
N MET A 86 6.37 1.41 -6.33
CA MET A 86 7.00 1.37 -7.67
C MET A 86 7.11 -0.03 -8.27
N ARG A 87 6.27 -0.96 -7.80
CA ARG A 87 6.22 -2.35 -8.24
C ARG A 87 4.82 -2.68 -8.73
N THR A 88 4.74 -3.80 -9.45
CA THR A 88 3.49 -4.38 -9.93
C THR A 88 3.39 -5.78 -9.39
N ALA A 89 2.22 -6.18 -8.91
CA ALA A 89 1.94 -7.55 -8.48
C ALA A 89 0.76 -8.12 -9.26
N ARG A 90 0.62 -9.45 -9.24
CA ARG A 90 -0.50 -10.15 -9.85
C ARG A 90 -1.00 -11.23 -8.91
N GLU A 91 -2.28 -11.18 -8.58
CA GLU A 91 -2.99 -12.22 -7.83
C GLU A 91 -4.12 -12.76 -8.71
N GLY A 92 -4.04 -14.03 -9.12
CA GLY A 92 -4.94 -14.62 -10.13
C GLY A 92 -5.03 -13.79 -11.42
N SER A 93 -6.18 -13.17 -11.67
CA SER A 93 -6.40 -12.27 -12.82
C SER A 93 -6.25 -10.79 -12.48
N LEU A 94 -6.06 -10.42 -11.21
CA LEU A 94 -5.97 -9.04 -10.75
C LEU A 94 -4.54 -8.53 -10.92
N LEU A 95 -4.37 -7.41 -11.62
CA LEU A 95 -3.09 -6.71 -11.75
C LEU A 95 -3.07 -5.49 -10.83
N MET A 96 -2.09 -5.43 -9.95
CA MET A 96 -1.95 -4.37 -8.97
C MET A 96 -0.64 -3.63 -9.17
N ALA A 97 -0.59 -2.37 -8.75
CA ALA A 97 0.62 -1.57 -8.64
C ALA A 97 0.52 -0.67 -7.42
N GLY A 98 1.63 -0.13 -6.91
CA GLY A 98 1.57 0.71 -5.71
C GLY A 98 2.47 1.94 -5.71
N LEU A 99 2.01 2.98 -5.01
CA LEU A 99 2.73 4.22 -4.74
C LEU A 99 2.52 4.60 -3.27
N GLU A 100 3.60 4.83 -2.54
CA GLU A 100 3.57 4.97 -1.08
C GLU A 100 3.75 6.44 -0.68
N GLY A 101 3.44 6.73 0.59
CA GLY A 101 3.68 8.03 1.21
C GLY A 101 2.67 9.13 0.90
N SER A 102 3.04 10.36 1.27
CA SER A 102 2.21 11.55 1.07
C SER A 102 2.94 12.76 0.50
N ILE A 103 2.18 13.82 0.23
CA ILE A 103 2.76 15.14 -0.02
C ILE A 103 3.69 15.49 1.13
N ARG A 104 4.84 16.09 0.80
CA ARG A 104 5.79 16.60 1.79
C ARG A 104 5.23 17.81 2.51
N TYR A 105 5.07 17.70 3.83
CA TYR A 105 4.61 18.77 4.71
C TYR A 105 5.59 19.07 5.85
N ASN A 106 6.64 18.26 6.02
CA ASN A 106 7.71 18.50 6.98
C ASN A 106 9.07 17.99 6.46
N ASN A 107 10.08 17.98 7.33
CA ASN A 107 11.45 17.54 7.02
C ASN A 107 11.66 16.02 7.21
N ALA A 108 10.60 15.21 7.17
CA ALA A 108 10.74 13.76 7.20
C ALA A 108 11.62 13.29 6.03
N ARG A 109 12.53 12.36 6.33
CA ARG A 109 13.51 11.86 5.36
C ARG A 109 12.90 10.86 4.38
N ARG A 110 11.80 10.21 4.75
CA ARG A 110 11.18 9.11 3.99
C ARG A 110 9.67 9.29 3.90
N PHE A 111 9.07 8.57 2.95
CA PHE A 111 7.62 8.47 2.72
C PHE A 111 6.88 9.79 2.48
N GLN A 112 7.62 10.86 2.15
CA GLN A 112 7.08 12.15 1.80
C GLN A 112 7.72 12.67 0.52
N TYR A 113 6.88 13.01 -0.45
CA TYR A 113 7.28 13.34 -1.80
C TYR A 113 6.69 14.68 -2.21
N THR A 114 7.44 15.41 -3.01
CA THR A 114 6.89 16.46 -3.87
C THR A 114 6.13 15.82 -5.02
N ASP A 115 5.22 16.56 -5.65
CA ASP A 115 4.46 16.05 -6.79
C ASP A 115 5.38 15.62 -7.96
N THR A 116 6.50 16.33 -8.16
CA THR A 116 7.52 15.97 -9.15
C THR A 116 8.23 14.66 -8.82
N GLU A 117 8.63 14.45 -7.56
CA GLU A 117 9.23 13.18 -7.12
C GLU A 117 8.24 12.02 -7.28
N MET A 118 6.95 12.25 -6.97
CA MET A 118 5.91 11.24 -7.18
C MET A 118 5.72 10.93 -8.67
N LEU A 119 5.77 11.94 -9.54
CA LEU A 119 5.77 11.73 -10.99
C LEU A 119 6.98 10.90 -11.45
N PHE A 120 8.17 11.13 -10.90
CA PHE A 120 9.33 10.28 -11.18
C PHE A 120 9.14 8.84 -10.73
N ASN A 121 8.52 8.60 -9.57
CA ASN A 121 8.17 7.27 -9.11
C ASN A 121 7.20 6.56 -10.07
N ILE A 122 6.20 7.28 -10.57
CA ILE A 122 5.27 6.81 -11.61
C ILE A 122 6.04 6.41 -12.88
N LEU A 123 6.95 7.27 -13.36
CA LEU A 123 7.74 7.00 -14.55
C LEU A 123 8.67 5.80 -14.38
N ARG A 124 9.23 5.58 -13.18
CA ARG A 124 10.03 4.39 -12.85
C ARG A 124 9.20 3.10 -12.85
N MET A 125 7.92 3.20 -12.50
CA MET A 125 6.99 2.06 -12.53
C MET A 125 6.43 1.79 -13.94
N ALA A 126 6.40 2.80 -14.81
CA ALA A 126 5.80 2.74 -16.15
C ALA A 126 6.29 1.56 -17.02
N PRO A 127 7.59 1.20 -17.10
CA PRO A 127 8.03 0.07 -17.89
C PRO A 127 7.34 -1.25 -17.51
N ARG A 128 7.14 -1.49 -16.21
CA ARG A 128 6.45 -2.70 -15.71
C ARG A 128 4.98 -2.71 -16.11
N LEU A 129 4.31 -1.57 -16.04
CA LEU A 129 2.92 -1.42 -16.50
C LEU A 129 2.81 -1.65 -18.01
N ILE A 130 3.75 -1.14 -18.80
CA ILE A 130 3.80 -1.36 -20.25
C ILE A 130 3.98 -2.86 -20.56
N THR A 131 4.86 -3.55 -19.82
CA THR A 131 5.01 -5.01 -19.92
C THR A 131 3.71 -5.74 -19.58
N ASN A 132 2.98 -5.31 -18.54
CA ASN A 132 1.66 -5.88 -18.22
C ASN A 132 0.67 -5.70 -19.37
N LYS A 133 0.63 -4.51 -20.00
CA LYS A 133 -0.25 -4.28 -21.15
C LYS A 133 0.09 -5.18 -22.33
N ALA A 134 1.37 -5.39 -22.61
CA ALA A 134 1.80 -6.29 -23.67
C ALA A 134 1.42 -7.75 -23.39
N ARG A 135 1.49 -8.19 -22.12
CA ARG A 135 1.24 -9.59 -21.72
C ARG A 135 -0.23 -9.92 -21.46
N PHE A 136 -0.98 -8.97 -20.93
CA PHE A 136 -2.33 -9.17 -20.37
C PHE A 136 -3.39 -8.24 -21.00
N GLY A 137 -3.01 -7.38 -21.94
CA GLY A 137 -3.91 -6.46 -22.64
C GLY A 137 -4.25 -5.18 -21.87
N ARG A 138 -3.81 -5.03 -20.62
CA ARG A 138 -4.05 -3.85 -19.77
C ARG A 138 -2.88 -3.56 -18.83
N TYR A 139 -2.73 -2.30 -18.43
CA TYR A 139 -1.60 -1.85 -17.59
C TYR A 139 -1.70 -2.39 -16.16
N LEU A 140 -2.88 -2.22 -15.54
CA LEU A 140 -3.23 -2.67 -14.21
C LEU A 140 -4.76 -2.63 -14.02
N ASP A 141 -5.24 -3.19 -12.92
CA ASP A 141 -6.62 -3.10 -12.45
C ASP A 141 -6.75 -2.17 -11.24
N VAL A 142 -5.84 -2.28 -10.27
CA VAL A 142 -5.89 -1.51 -9.01
C VAL A 142 -4.57 -0.80 -8.77
N LEU A 143 -4.61 0.50 -8.54
CA LEU A 143 -3.48 1.24 -7.96
C LEU A 143 -3.69 1.30 -6.43
N VAL A 144 -2.75 0.77 -5.66
CA VAL A 144 -2.74 0.88 -4.20
C VAL A 144 -1.93 2.11 -3.83
N ALA A 145 -2.56 3.07 -3.17
CA ALA A 145 -1.88 4.27 -2.69
C ALA A 145 -2.37 4.66 -1.31
N HIS A 146 -1.51 5.35 -0.56
CA HIS A 146 -1.89 5.95 0.72
C HIS A 146 -2.56 7.32 0.52
N SER A 147 -1.90 8.20 -0.24
CA SER A 147 -2.48 9.53 -0.51
C SER A 147 -3.53 9.51 -1.61
N PRO A 148 -4.53 10.40 -1.55
CA PRO A 148 -5.52 10.54 -2.61
C PRO A 148 -4.94 11.21 -3.87
N PRO A 149 -5.67 11.18 -5.00
CA PRO A 149 -5.42 12.09 -6.11
C PRO A 149 -5.85 13.52 -5.77
N TRP A 150 -5.16 14.52 -6.31
CA TRP A 150 -5.52 15.93 -6.09
C TRP A 150 -6.96 16.24 -6.52
N GLY A 151 -7.74 16.85 -5.63
CA GLY A 151 -9.14 17.22 -5.85
C GLY A 151 -10.13 16.06 -5.84
N ILE A 152 -9.71 14.84 -5.45
CA ILE A 152 -10.57 13.66 -5.37
C ILE A 152 -10.40 13.03 -3.99
N HIS A 153 -11.39 13.20 -3.11
CA HIS A 153 -11.35 12.70 -1.72
C HIS A 153 -10.17 13.24 -0.88
N ASP A 154 -9.49 14.29 -1.33
CA ASP A 154 -8.48 14.99 -0.55
C ASP A 154 -9.11 15.95 0.46
N GLN A 155 -8.30 16.38 1.42
CA GLN A 155 -8.72 17.31 2.48
C GLN A 155 -7.92 18.62 2.39
N PRO A 156 -8.43 19.72 2.98
CA PRO A 156 -7.76 21.01 2.89
C PRO A 156 -6.41 21.05 3.61
N ASP A 157 -6.18 20.17 4.59
CA ASP A 157 -4.92 20.13 5.33
C ASP A 157 -3.81 19.41 4.53
N VAL A 158 -2.60 19.94 4.63
CA VAL A 158 -1.48 19.59 3.73
C VAL A 158 -1.16 18.08 3.70
N PRO A 159 -1.15 17.33 4.82
CA PRO A 159 -0.87 15.89 4.80
C PRO A 159 -1.85 15.06 3.96
N HIS A 160 -3.10 15.51 3.86
CA HIS A 160 -4.18 14.82 3.16
C HIS A 160 -4.48 15.43 1.79
N GLN A 161 -3.70 16.41 1.34
CA GLN A 161 -3.76 16.91 -0.04
C GLN A 161 -3.25 15.84 -1.00
N GLY A 162 -3.98 15.63 -2.09
CA GLY A 162 -3.66 14.58 -3.04
C GLY A 162 -2.59 14.96 -4.07
N PHE A 163 -2.01 13.98 -4.75
CA PHE A 163 -1.02 14.25 -5.80
C PHE A 163 -1.68 14.63 -7.14
N LYS A 164 -1.18 15.67 -7.82
CA LYS A 164 -1.59 15.98 -9.20
C LYS A 164 -1.01 14.96 -10.19
N SER A 165 0.15 14.41 -9.89
CA SER A 165 0.77 13.32 -10.63
C SER A 165 -0.10 12.06 -10.67
N PHE A 166 -1.00 11.85 -9.68
CA PHE A 166 -1.97 10.75 -9.73
C PHE A 166 -3.05 10.95 -10.79
N LEU A 167 -3.48 12.19 -11.05
CA LEU A 167 -4.39 12.48 -12.16
C LEU A 167 -3.73 12.14 -13.51
N THR A 168 -2.43 12.41 -13.63
CA THR A 168 -1.63 12.02 -14.80
C THR A 168 -1.53 10.49 -14.92
N PHE A 169 -1.27 9.79 -13.81
CA PHE A 169 -1.26 8.33 -13.75
C PHE A 169 -2.59 7.74 -14.24
N MET A 170 -3.71 8.23 -13.70
CA MET A 170 -5.05 7.79 -14.07
C MET A 170 -5.33 8.00 -15.56
N LYS A 171 -4.90 9.13 -16.12
CA LYS A 171 -5.04 9.43 -17.55
C LYS A 171 -4.24 8.46 -18.44
N TRP A 172 -3.01 8.14 -18.05
CA TRP A 172 -2.10 7.29 -18.84
C TRP A 172 -2.44 5.80 -18.74
N PHE A 173 -2.64 5.30 -17.52
CA PHE A 173 -2.73 3.86 -17.26
C PHE A 173 -4.14 3.37 -17.00
N ARG A 174 -5.09 4.28 -16.71
CA ARG A 174 -6.53 4.01 -16.56
C ARG A 174 -6.81 2.80 -15.64
N PRO A 175 -6.34 2.82 -14.37
CA PRO A 175 -6.72 1.79 -13.41
C PRO A 175 -8.25 1.77 -13.24
N ARG A 176 -8.80 0.61 -12.88
CA ARG A 176 -10.23 0.46 -12.59
C ARG A 176 -10.56 1.00 -11.20
N TYR A 177 -9.64 0.82 -10.25
CA TYR A 177 -9.74 1.32 -8.88
C TYR A 177 -8.44 1.99 -8.46
N LEU A 178 -8.56 3.02 -7.64
CA LEU A 178 -7.50 3.70 -6.91
C LEU A 178 -8.01 3.88 -5.49
#